data_AF-L7MD06-F1
#
_entry.id   AF-L7MD06-F1
#
_cell.length_a   1.000
_cell.length_b   1.000
_cell.length_c   1.000
_cell.angle_alpha   90.00
_cell.angle_beta   90.00
_cell.angle_gamma   90.00
#
_symmetry.space_group_name_H-M   'P 1'
#
loop_
_entity.id
_entity.type
_entity.pdbx_description
1 polymer ?
#
loop_
_entity_poly.entity_id
_entity_poly.type
_entity_poly.pdbx_seq_one_letter_code
_entity_poly.pdbx_strand_id
1 'polypeptide(L)'
;GFLYSGCGGNSNRFSSEGECQKMCTRRRKSREVCSLKPKAGVCEGFRPSWYYDAEHDRCRGFIYSGCNGNANRFQSCEKCMKMCSGNTNAKKICEKRTEAFRRTYNLGLQPNRNASLNSLANIFRW
;
A
#
# COMPACT_ATOMS: atom_id res chain seq x y z
N GLY A 1 -28.58 -11.43 18.04
CA GLY A 1 -28.85 -10.09 17.49
C GLY A 1 -29.13 -9.12 18.62
N PHE A 2 -28.94 -7.82 18.42
CA PHE A 2 -29.27 -6.78 19.42
C PHE A 2 -30.44 -5.93 18.91
N LEU A 3 -31.35 -5.51 19.80
CA LEU A 3 -32.47 -4.62 19.46
C LEU A 3 -31.99 -3.17 19.59
N TYR A 4 -32.07 -2.40 18.51
CA TYR A 4 -31.64 -0.99 18.48
C TYR A 4 -32.85 -0.07 18.32
N SER A 5 -33.02 0.86 19.26
CA SER A 5 -34.18 1.74 19.41
C SER A 5 -34.21 2.97 18.50
N GLY A 6 -33.19 3.18 17.65
CA GLY A 6 -33.28 4.12 16.52
C GLY A 6 -32.28 5.29 16.50
N CYS A 7 -31.67 5.70 17.63
CA CYS A 7 -30.69 6.80 17.63
C CYS A 7 -29.56 6.60 18.67
N GLY A 8 -28.39 7.23 18.43
CA GLY A 8 -27.25 7.22 19.39
C GLY A 8 -26.25 6.05 19.28
N GLY A 9 -26.21 5.30 18.18
CA GLY A 9 -25.29 4.15 17.99
C GLY A 9 -23.89 4.50 17.44
N ASN A 10 -22.99 3.51 17.46
CA ASN A 10 -21.66 3.60 16.84
C ASN A 10 -21.60 2.79 15.52
N SER A 11 -20.44 2.80 14.83
CA SER A 11 -20.25 2.11 13.54
C SER A 11 -20.28 0.57 13.61
N ASN A 12 -20.41 -0.05 14.78
CA ASN A 12 -20.61 -1.49 14.94
C ASN A 12 -22.09 -1.88 14.75
N ARG A 13 -22.73 -1.35 13.70
CA ARG A 13 -24.13 -1.61 13.33
C ARG A 13 -24.18 -1.90 11.84
N PHE A 14 -24.64 -3.10 11.49
CA PHE A 14 -24.63 -3.60 10.12
C PHE A 14 -26.00 -4.15 9.72
N SER A 15 -26.33 -4.03 8.44
CA SER A 15 -27.64 -4.45 7.89
C SER A 15 -27.80 -5.97 7.82
N SER A 16 -26.68 -6.69 7.88
CA SER A 16 -26.62 -8.14 7.84
C SER A 16 -25.44 -8.68 8.64
N GLU A 17 -25.54 -9.94 9.05
CA GLU A 17 -24.43 -10.67 9.66
C GLU A 17 -23.21 -10.72 8.73
N GLY A 18 -23.42 -10.96 7.43
CA GLY A 18 -22.34 -11.02 6.45
C GLY A 18 -21.58 -9.70 6.29
N GLU A 19 -22.26 -8.56 6.41
CA GLU A 19 -21.61 -7.24 6.40
C GLU A 19 -20.81 -7.00 7.68
N CYS A 20 -21.37 -7.35 8.85
CA CYS A 20 -20.70 -7.28 10.14
C CYS A 20 -19.40 -8.09 10.13
N GLN A 21 -19.49 -9.36 9.73
CA GLN A 21 -18.34 -10.25 9.65
C GLN A 21 -17.28 -9.70 8.70
N LYS A 22 -17.65 -9.22 7.50
CA LYS A 22 -16.70 -8.65 6.52
C LYS A 22 -15.98 -7.43 7.08
N MET A 23 -16.69 -6.49 7.71
CA MET A 23 -16.08 -5.27 8.23
C MET A 23 -15.16 -5.56 9.42
N CYS A 24 -15.59 -6.38 10.38
CA CYS A 24 -14.79 -6.73 11.55
C CYS A 24 -13.54 -7.54 11.18
N THR A 25 -13.67 -8.52 10.27
CA THR A 25 -12.52 -9.33 9.81
C THR A 25 -11.52 -8.51 8.99
N ARG A 26 -12.00 -7.57 8.15
CA ARG A 26 -11.12 -6.66 7.41
C ARG A 26 -10.27 -5.80 8.34
N ARG A 27 -10.82 -5.31 9.44
CA ARG A 27 -10.08 -4.52 10.44
C ARG A 27 -9.01 -5.34 11.14
N ARG A 28 -9.32 -6.59 11.53
CA ARG A 28 -8.33 -7.52 12.12
C ARG A 28 -7.19 -7.81 11.14
N LYS A 29 -7.52 -8.17 9.90
CA LYS A 29 -6.55 -8.42 8.83
C LYS A 29 -5.68 -7.20 8.54
N SER A 30 -6.28 -6.01 8.50
CA SER A 30 -5.54 -4.75 8.36
C SER A 30 -4.52 -4.59 9.49
N ARG A 31 -4.92 -4.77 10.74
CA ARG A 31 -4.00 -4.68 11.89
C ARG A 31 -2.83 -5.67 11.78
N GLU A 32 -3.11 -6.94 11.45
CA GLU A 32 -2.08 -7.98 11.29
C GLU A 32 -1.08 -7.67 10.18
N VAL A 33 -1.55 -7.16 9.04
CA VAL A 33 -0.68 -6.81 7.92
C VAL A 33 0.13 -5.56 8.23
N CYS A 34 -0.52 -4.52 8.73
CA CYS A 34 0.06 -3.19 8.86
C CYS A 34 1.00 -3.06 10.08
N SER A 35 0.98 -4.00 11.02
CA SER A 35 1.92 -4.03 12.14
C SER A 35 3.26 -4.70 11.81
N LEU A 36 3.38 -5.42 10.68
CA LEU A 36 4.62 -6.10 10.32
C LEU A 36 5.69 -5.08 9.90
N LYS A 37 6.95 -5.32 10.23
CA LYS A 37 8.07 -4.58 9.62
C LYS A 37 8.20 -4.95 8.12
N PRO A 38 8.68 -4.07 7.25
CA PRO A 38 8.89 -4.42 5.84
C PRO A 38 9.90 -5.55 5.70
N LYS A 39 9.70 -6.42 4.71
CA LYS A 39 10.64 -7.50 4.38
C LYS A 39 11.02 -7.43 2.90
N ALA A 40 12.26 -7.01 2.63
CA ALA A 40 12.82 -6.92 1.28
C ALA A 40 12.95 -8.30 0.63
N GLY A 41 13.18 -9.36 1.42
CA GLY A 41 13.44 -10.69 0.91
C GLY A 41 14.90 -10.89 0.53
N VAL A 42 15.21 -12.03 -0.08
CA VAL A 42 16.60 -12.51 -0.29
C VAL A 42 16.96 -12.76 -1.76
N CYS A 43 16.05 -12.47 -2.68
CA CYS A 43 16.32 -12.57 -4.11
C CYS A 43 17.05 -11.31 -4.63
N GLU A 44 17.34 -11.27 -5.93
CA GLU A 44 18.06 -10.15 -6.57
C GLU A 44 17.16 -9.27 -7.45
N GLY A 45 15.85 -9.45 -7.38
CA GLY A 45 14.91 -8.67 -8.17
C GLY A 45 14.77 -7.23 -7.68
N PHE A 46 14.49 -6.33 -8.61
CA PHE A 46 14.21 -4.93 -8.31
C PHE A 46 12.72 -4.65 -8.49
N ARG A 47 11.93 -4.75 -7.40
CA ARG A 47 10.47 -4.54 -7.45
C ARG A 47 10.04 -3.38 -6.56
N PRO A 48 9.89 -2.16 -7.11
CA PRO A 48 9.38 -1.01 -6.37
C PRO A 48 8.05 -1.33 -5.69
N SER A 49 8.03 -1.20 -4.37
CA SER A 49 6.92 -1.62 -3.52
C SER A 49 6.71 -0.61 -2.39
N TRP A 50 5.59 -0.73 -1.69
CA TRP A 50 5.21 0.13 -0.58
C TRP A 50 4.94 -0.69 0.68
N TYR A 51 5.32 -0.18 1.84
CA TYR A 51 4.95 -0.75 3.13
C TYR A 51 4.40 0.34 4.04
N TYR A 52 3.56 -0.04 5.01
CA TYR A 52 3.07 0.87 6.02
C TYR A 52 4.07 0.97 7.17
N ASP A 53 4.52 2.19 7.45
CA ASP A 53 5.35 2.53 8.60
C ASP A 53 4.42 3.00 9.72
N ALA A 54 4.08 2.07 10.62
CA ALA A 54 3.14 2.30 11.72
C ALA A 54 3.64 3.31 12.76
N GLU A 55 4.97 3.50 12.86
CA GLU A 55 5.58 4.48 13.77
C GLU A 55 5.31 5.91 13.30
N HIS A 56 5.21 6.11 11.98
CA HIS A 56 5.04 7.42 11.37
C HIS A 56 3.68 7.61 10.69
N ASP A 57 2.75 6.66 10.87
CA ASP A 57 1.44 6.58 10.21
C ASP A 57 1.50 6.93 8.70
N ARG A 58 2.45 6.32 7.97
CA ARG A 58 2.64 6.64 6.55
C ARG A 58 3.17 5.48 5.73
N CYS A 59 2.75 5.38 4.49
CA CYS A 59 3.25 4.37 3.56
C CYS A 59 4.56 4.78 2.91
N ARG A 60 5.65 4.02 3.09
CA ARG A 60 6.99 4.27 2.55
C ARG A 60 7.32 3.35 1.38
N GLY A 61 8.05 3.88 0.40
CA GLY A 61 8.57 3.09 -0.73
C GLY A 61 9.80 2.28 -0.31
N PHE A 62 9.94 1.07 -0.86
CA PHE A 62 11.11 0.20 -0.71
C PHE A 62 11.25 -0.72 -1.92
N ILE A 63 12.40 -1.40 -2.04
CA ILE A 63 12.62 -2.40 -3.09
C ILE A 63 12.37 -3.79 -2.50
N TYR A 64 11.43 -4.51 -3.10
CA TYR A 64 11.22 -5.92 -2.84
C TYR A 64 12.04 -6.76 -3.81
N SER A 65 12.79 -7.71 -3.26
CA SER A 65 13.66 -8.63 -4.01
C SER A 65 12.93 -9.59 -4.95
N GLY A 66 11.63 -9.80 -4.75
CA GLY A 66 10.83 -10.75 -5.55
C GLY A 66 10.46 -12.04 -4.83
N CYS A 67 11.17 -12.45 -3.78
CA CYS A 67 10.81 -13.63 -2.97
C CYS A 67 10.91 -13.36 -1.47
N ASN A 68 10.33 -14.23 -0.64
CA ASN A 68 10.50 -14.22 0.82
C ASN A 68 10.16 -12.89 1.52
N GLY A 69 9.26 -12.09 0.95
CA GLY A 69 8.70 -10.91 1.61
C GLY A 69 7.58 -11.27 2.59
N ASN A 70 6.84 -10.27 3.05
CA ASN A 70 5.65 -10.46 3.89
C ASN A 70 4.45 -9.67 3.34
N ALA A 71 3.34 -9.68 4.09
CA ALA A 71 2.09 -9.05 3.66
C ALA A 71 2.09 -7.51 3.76
N ASN A 72 3.01 -6.90 4.53
CA ASN A 72 3.19 -5.44 4.55
C ASN A 72 3.96 -4.98 3.29
N ARG A 73 3.38 -5.29 2.13
CA ARG A 73 3.91 -5.00 0.80
C ARG A 73 2.75 -4.74 -0.14
N PHE A 74 2.71 -3.55 -0.71
CA PHE A 74 1.67 -3.07 -1.59
C PHE A 74 2.27 -2.54 -2.89
N GLN A 75 1.51 -2.64 -3.98
CA GLN A 75 1.94 -2.18 -5.31
C GLN A 75 1.92 -0.65 -5.45
N SER A 76 1.14 0.05 -4.62
CA SER A 76 1.05 1.51 -4.64
C SER A 76 0.89 2.07 -3.24
N CYS A 77 1.32 3.33 -3.08
CA CYS A 77 1.12 4.07 -1.85
C CYS A 77 -0.37 4.13 -1.47
N GLU A 78 -1.27 4.36 -2.44
CA GLU A 78 -2.70 4.47 -2.18
C GLU A 78 -3.31 3.18 -1.65
N LYS A 79 -2.93 2.01 -2.22
CA LYS A 79 -3.38 0.71 -1.72
C LYS A 79 -2.90 0.47 -0.29
N CYS A 80 -1.66 0.86 0.01
CA CYS A 80 -1.11 0.81 1.35
C CYS A 80 -1.90 1.71 2.31
N MET A 81 -2.12 2.98 1.96
CA MET A 81 -2.85 3.93 2.82
C MET A 81 -4.29 3.50 3.03
N LYS A 82 -4.98 3.02 1.98
CA LYS A 82 -6.35 2.50 2.08
C LYS A 82 -6.46 1.27 2.98
N MET A 83 -5.43 0.41 2.98
CA MET A 83 -5.42 -0.77 3.84
C MET A 83 -5.10 -0.42 5.29
N CYS A 84 -4.13 0.46 5.52
CA CYS A 84 -3.47 0.60 6.81
C CYS A 84 -3.76 1.90 7.54
N SER A 85 -4.15 2.96 6.82
CA SER A 85 -4.37 4.28 7.40
C SER A 85 -5.85 4.65 7.36
N GLY A 86 -6.31 5.33 8.42
CA GLY A 86 -7.60 6.01 8.45
C GLY A 86 -7.58 7.39 7.77
N ASN A 87 -6.44 7.79 7.19
CA ASN A 87 -6.23 9.14 6.69
C ASN A 87 -6.95 9.38 5.34
N THR A 88 -7.89 10.31 5.36
CA THR A 88 -8.72 10.69 4.20
C THR A 88 -7.93 11.43 3.11
N ASN A 89 -6.73 11.95 3.42
CA ASN A 89 -5.86 12.65 2.48
C ASN A 89 -4.87 11.73 1.75
N ALA A 90 -5.11 10.41 1.75
CA ALA A 90 -4.23 9.40 1.15
C ALA A 90 -3.75 9.75 -0.26
N LYS A 91 -4.63 10.25 -1.14
CA LYS A 91 -4.31 10.63 -2.51
C LYS A 91 -3.19 11.69 -2.59
N LYS A 92 -3.40 12.84 -1.95
CA LYS A 92 -2.44 13.96 -1.93
C LYS A 92 -1.09 13.57 -1.31
N ILE A 93 -1.14 12.77 -0.24
CA ILE A 93 0.07 12.26 0.43
C ILE A 93 0.84 11.33 -0.51
N CYS A 94 0.12 10.44 -1.21
CA CYS A 94 0.72 9.44 -2.07
C CYS A 94 1.25 9.99 -3.39
N GLU A 95 0.67 11.05 -3.94
CA GLU A 95 1.20 11.76 -5.12
C GLU A 95 2.64 12.22 -4.85
N LYS A 96 2.84 13.05 -3.81
CA LYS A 96 4.16 13.57 -3.43
C LYS A 96 5.17 12.48 -3.11
N ARG A 97 4.73 11.46 -2.37
CA ARG A 97 5.62 10.34 -1.98
C ARG A 97 6.01 9.49 -3.16
N THR A 98 5.09 9.25 -4.10
CA THR A 98 5.38 8.44 -5.29
C THR A 98 6.36 9.15 -6.19
N GLU A 99 6.23 10.46 -6.37
CA GLU A 99 7.24 11.25 -7.11
C GLU A 99 8.61 11.19 -6.44
N ALA A 100 8.68 11.41 -5.12
CA ALA A 100 9.94 11.33 -4.39
C ALA A 100 10.60 9.96 -4.54
N PHE A 101 9.83 8.89 -4.35
CA PHE A 101 10.31 7.51 -4.50
C PHE A 101 10.78 7.23 -5.94
N ARG A 102 10.05 7.70 -6.95
CA ARG A 102 10.46 7.56 -8.35
C ARG A 102 11.77 8.28 -8.63
N ARG A 103 11.95 9.51 -8.12
CA ARG A 103 13.21 10.26 -8.25
C ARG A 103 14.37 9.53 -7.58
N THR A 104 14.19 9.03 -6.35
CA THR A 104 15.25 8.29 -5.63
C THR A 104 15.77 7.08 -6.40
N TYR A 105 14.90 6.40 -7.14
CA TYR A 105 15.22 5.16 -7.85
C TYR A 105 15.22 5.29 -9.37
N ASN A 106 15.21 6.52 -9.91
CA ASN A 106 15.11 6.81 -11.35
C ASN A 106 14.01 5.99 -12.07
N LEU A 107 12.86 5.81 -11.41
CA LEU A 107 11.74 5.04 -11.94
C LEU A 107 10.94 5.91 -12.92
N GLY A 108 11.15 5.68 -14.21
CA GLY A 108 10.41 6.34 -15.28
C GLY A 108 8.89 6.16 -15.14
N LEU A 109 8.19 7.27 -15.02
CA LEU A 109 6.81 7.37 -15.46
C LEU A 109 6.84 7.28 -16.99
N GLN A 110 6.21 6.28 -17.60
CA GLN A 110 5.68 6.50 -18.95
C GLN A 110 4.24 6.99 -18.81
N PRO A 111 3.96 8.30 -18.87
CA PRO A 111 2.63 8.76 -19.14
C PRO A 111 2.41 8.69 -20.66
N ASN A 112 1.59 7.73 -21.07
CA ASN A 112 0.95 7.59 -22.37
C ASN A 112 1.78 7.12 -23.58
N ARG A 113 1.11 6.28 -24.38
CA ARG A 113 1.58 5.69 -25.64
C ARG A 113 1.86 6.82 -26.64
N ASN A 114 3.13 6.95 -27.05
CA ASN A 114 3.67 7.55 -28.29
C ASN A 114 5.04 8.21 -28.05
N ALA A 115 5.97 7.50 -27.39
CA ALA A 115 7.37 7.89 -27.39
C ALA A 115 8.18 6.77 -28.06
N SER A 116 8.73 7.14 -29.21
CA SER A 116 9.65 6.39 -30.06
C SER A 116 10.64 5.53 -29.27
N LEU A 117 10.86 4.30 -29.75
CA LEU A 117 11.95 3.42 -29.36
C LEU A 117 13.28 4.16 -29.54
N ASN A 118 13.89 4.61 -28.44
CA ASN A 118 15.34 4.65 -28.24
C ASN A 118 15.67 5.36 -26.92
N SER A 119 15.85 4.57 -25.87
CA SER A 119 16.92 4.76 -24.88
C SER A 119 16.75 3.69 -23.82
N LEU A 120 17.63 2.69 -23.85
CA LEU A 120 18.22 2.00 -22.68
C LEU A 120 19.19 0.88 -23.15
N ALA A 121 19.89 1.09 -24.26
CA ALA A 121 21.21 0.49 -24.42
C ALA A 121 22.20 1.37 -23.64
N ASN A 122 22.36 1.09 -22.33
CA ASN A 122 23.57 1.39 -21.53
C ASN A 122 23.27 1.32 -20.02
N ILE A 123 23.02 0.14 -19.46
CA ILE A 123 23.38 -0.14 -18.05
C ILE A 123 23.73 -1.62 -17.90
N PHE A 124 24.69 -2.14 -18.67
CA PHE A 124 25.53 -3.30 -18.31
C PHE A 124 26.81 -3.23 -19.15
N ARG A 125 27.76 -2.41 -18.71
CA ARG A 125 29.18 -2.66 -19.00
C ARG A 125 29.73 -3.37 -17.77
N TRP A 126 29.89 -4.69 -17.88
CA TRP A 126 31.05 -5.52 -17.51
C TRP A 126 30.75 -6.92 -18.06
#